data_AF-A0A0F7PAC3-F1
#
_entry.id   AF-A0A0F7PAC3-F1
#
_cell.length_a   1.000
_cell.length_b   1.000
_cell.length_c   1.000
_cell.angle_alpha   90.00
_cell.angle_beta   90.00
_cell.angle_gamma   90.00
#
_symmetry.space_group_name_H-M   'P 1'
#
loop_
_entity.id
_entity.type
_entity.pdbx_description
1 polymer ?
#
loop_
_entity_poly.entity_id
_entity_poly.type
_entity_poly.pdbx_seq_one_letter_code
_entity_poly.pdbx_strand_id
1 'polypeptide(L)'
;MEEHISPVERVGMLLIGALVVIAMPVLGLLVTVTGSMSAMVSYTTGDGAGHALTTGAIPDGATVTAAPVVEPNLRAIILSVALVLLGFLAIYRLLSVSGSKPVVSSQTVD
;
A
#
# COMPACT_ATOMS: atom_id res chain seq x y z
N MET A 1 -28.78 -4.07 18.06
CA MET A 1 -27.50 -3.35 18.20
C MET A 1 -27.08 -2.97 16.79
N GLU A 2 -27.50 -1.80 16.33
CA GLU A 2 -27.03 -1.28 15.05
C GLU A 2 -25.59 -0.83 15.25
N GLU A 3 -24.65 -1.53 14.60
CA GLU A 3 -23.24 -1.19 14.60
C GLU A 3 -23.07 0.13 13.83
N HIS A 4 -23.17 1.25 14.54
CA HIS A 4 -22.94 2.57 13.98
C HIS A 4 -21.43 2.75 13.71
N ILE A 5 -20.98 2.33 12.54
CA ILE A 5 -19.68 2.69 11.99
C ILE A 5 -19.55 4.21 12.03
N SER A 6 -18.54 4.71 12.73
CA SER A 6 -18.29 6.15 12.79
C SER A 6 -17.90 6.68 11.41
N PRO A 7 -18.20 7.96 11.08
CA PRO A 7 -17.77 8.55 9.81
C PRO A 7 -16.27 8.43 9.55
N VAL A 8 -15.46 8.51 10.62
CA VAL A 8 -14.01 8.37 10.58
C VAL A 8 -13.59 6.94 10.20
N GLU A 9 -14.22 5.92 10.79
CA GLU A 9 -13.95 4.52 10.43
C GLU A 9 -14.39 4.22 9.00
N ARG A 10 -15.52 4.78 8.54
CA ARG A 10 -16.00 4.60 7.16
C ARG A 10 -15.00 5.15 6.14
N VAL A 11 -14.49 6.36 6.39
CA VAL A 11 -13.46 6.98 5.53
C VAL A 11 -12.15 6.21 5.61
N GLY A 12 -11.73 5.80 6.81
CA GLY A 12 -10.51 5.02 7.01
C GLY A 12 -10.52 3.70 6.27
N MET A 13 -11.62 2.94 6.36
CA MET A 13 -11.78 1.68 5.62
C MET A 13 -11.75 1.88 4.11
N LEU A 14 -12.39 2.94 3.60
CA LEU A 14 -12.40 3.24 2.17
C LEU A 14 -10.99 3.57 1.67
N LEU A 15 -10.25 4.42 2.39
CA LEU A 15 -8.89 4.81 2.01
C LEU A 15 -7.91 3.63 2.07
N ILE A 16 -7.94 2.84 3.13
CA ILE A 16 -7.08 1.65 3.28
C ILE A 16 -7.42 0.62 2.20
N GLY A 17 -8.72 0.35 1.99
CA GLY A 17 -9.18 -0.58 0.96
C GLY A 17 -8.76 -0.14 -0.43
N ALA A 18 -8.94 1.15 -0.77
CA ALA A 18 -8.53 1.71 -2.06
C ALA A 18 -7.01 1.58 -2.27
N LEU A 19 -6.19 1.92 -1.27
CA LEU A 19 -4.73 1.83 -1.38
C LEU A 19 -4.26 0.38 -1.57
N VAL A 20 -4.85 -0.58 -0.85
CA VAL A 20 -4.51 -2.01 -0.98
C VAL A 20 -4.92 -2.55 -2.35
N VAL A 21 -6.12 -2.22 -2.82
CA VAL A 21 -6.60 -2.62 -4.15
C VAL A 21 -5.74 -2.02 -5.26
N ILE A 22 -5.32 -0.76 -5.12
CA ILE A 22 -4.41 -0.16 -6.10
C ILE A 22 -3.06 -0.90 -6.08
N ALA A 23 -2.45 -1.10 -4.90
CA ALA A 23 -1.09 -1.60 -4.80
C ALA A 23 -0.92 -3.07 -5.23
N MET A 24 -1.87 -3.92 -4.85
CA MET A 24 -1.79 -5.36 -5.09
C MET A 24 -2.39 -5.74 -6.46
N PRO A 25 -3.73 -5.75 -6.65
CA PRO A 25 -4.30 -6.21 -7.90
C PRO A 25 -4.10 -5.22 -9.06
N VAL A 26 -4.31 -3.91 -8.90
CA VAL A 26 -4.21 -2.98 -10.05
C VAL A 26 -2.78 -2.89 -10.59
N LEU A 27 -1.79 -2.63 -9.73
CA LEU A 27 -0.39 -2.56 -10.18
C LEU A 27 0.16 -3.94 -10.57
N GLY A 28 -0.32 -5.04 -9.96
CA GLY A 28 0.03 -6.39 -10.35
C GLY A 28 -0.49 -6.77 -11.74
N LEU A 29 -1.76 -6.47 -12.03
CA LEU A 29 -2.35 -6.65 -13.36
C LEU A 29 -1.67 -5.77 -14.40
N LEU A 30 -1.37 -4.52 -14.07
CA LEU A 30 -0.66 -3.62 -15.00
C LEU A 30 0.71 -4.18 -15.39
N VAL A 31 1.49 -4.67 -14.42
CA VAL A 31 2.77 -5.35 -14.67
C VAL A 31 2.61 -6.61 -15.54
N THR A 32 1.53 -7.36 -15.31
CA THR A 32 1.24 -8.60 -16.05
C THR A 32 0.86 -8.32 -17.50
N VAL A 33 -0.05 -7.36 -17.73
CA VAL A 33 -0.53 -6.96 -19.07
C VAL A 33 0.57 -6.30 -19.90
N THR A 34 1.46 -5.53 -19.25
CA THR A 34 2.56 -4.84 -19.93
C THR A 34 3.77 -5.74 -20.19
N GLY A 35 3.74 -7.02 -19.75
CA GLY A 35 4.84 -7.97 -19.93
C GLY A 35 6.11 -7.58 -19.17
N SER A 36 6.03 -6.59 -18.28
CA SER A 36 7.16 -5.98 -17.57
C SER A 36 7.46 -6.78 -16.30
N MET A 37 7.81 -8.06 -16.45
CA MET A 37 8.04 -8.96 -15.30
C MET A 37 9.37 -8.71 -14.56
N SER A 38 10.27 -7.94 -15.17
CA SER A 38 11.54 -7.57 -14.54
C SER A 38 11.38 -6.32 -13.68
N ALA A 39 11.66 -6.45 -12.39
CA ALA A 39 11.77 -5.34 -11.45
C ALA A 39 13.00 -4.44 -11.71
N MET A 40 13.87 -4.83 -12.64
CA MET A 40 15.13 -4.15 -12.97
C MET A 40 15.12 -3.68 -14.42
N VAL A 41 15.80 -2.56 -14.68
CA VAL A 41 16.04 -2.06 -16.02
C VAL A 41 17.07 -2.95 -16.70
N SER A 42 16.72 -3.54 -17.82
CA SER A 42 17.65 -4.29 -18.67
C SER A 42 18.31 -3.33 -19.65
N TYR A 43 19.62 -3.42 -19.77
CA TYR A 43 20.41 -2.63 -20.72
C TYR A 43 21.38 -3.53 -21.47
N THR A 44 21.82 -3.06 -22.64
CA THR A 44 22.92 -3.68 -23.38
C THR A 44 24.01 -2.65 -23.63
N THR A 45 25.25 -3.08 -23.45
CA THR A 45 26.47 -2.35 -23.77
C THR A 45 27.20 -3.10 -24.89
N GLY A 46 28.26 -2.50 -25.46
CA GLY A 46 29.13 -3.18 -26.42
C GLY A 46 29.75 -4.48 -25.88
N ASP A 47 29.85 -4.60 -24.55
CA ASP A 47 30.42 -5.78 -23.87
C ASP A 47 29.39 -6.85 -23.47
N GLY A 48 28.08 -6.61 -23.69
CA GLY A 48 27.01 -7.57 -23.38
C GLY A 48 25.76 -6.95 -22.72
N ALA A 49 24.85 -7.80 -22.27
CA ALA A 49 23.62 -7.40 -21.57
C ALA A 49 23.78 -7.40 -20.05
N GLY A 50 23.09 -6.48 -19.37
CA GLY A 50 23.08 -6.34 -17.91
C GLY A 50 21.75 -5.84 -17.36
N HIS A 51 21.62 -5.85 -16.04
CA HIS A 51 20.44 -5.36 -15.31
C HIS A 51 20.84 -4.33 -14.25
N ALA A 52 20.06 -3.26 -14.13
CA ALA A 52 20.25 -2.20 -13.15
C ALA A 52 18.97 -1.96 -12.33
N LEU A 53 19.14 -1.61 -11.05
CA LEU A 53 18.01 -1.26 -10.17
C LEU A 53 17.40 0.10 -10.51
N THR A 54 18.17 1.00 -11.12
CA THR A 54 17.74 2.35 -11.51
C THR A 54 18.38 2.72 -12.84
N THR A 55 17.74 3.64 -13.58
CA THR A 55 18.29 4.21 -14.82
C THR A 55 19.60 4.97 -14.59
N GLY A 56 19.82 5.51 -13.39
CA GLY A 56 21.07 6.20 -13.03
C GLY A 56 22.26 5.26 -12.76
N ALA A 57 22.01 3.95 -12.62
CA ALA A 57 23.06 2.95 -12.47
C ALA A 57 23.44 2.30 -13.82
N ILE A 58 22.90 2.79 -14.93
CA ILE A 58 23.18 2.30 -16.28
C ILE A 58 24.46 2.99 -16.81
N PRO A 59 25.45 2.24 -17.32
CA PRO A 59 26.65 2.84 -17.90
C PRO A 59 26.34 3.79 -19.05
N ASP A 60 27.09 4.88 -19.14
CA ASP A 60 26.99 5.82 -20.27
C ASP A 60 27.27 5.12 -21.59
N GLY A 61 26.35 5.22 -22.55
CA GLY A 61 26.43 4.55 -23.85
C GLY A 61 25.73 3.19 -23.92
N ALA A 62 25.15 2.70 -22.83
CA ALA A 62 24.30 1.51 -22.86
C ALA A 62 22.88 1.85 -23.36
N THR A 63 22.31 0.96 -24.19
CA THR A 63 20.92 1.08 -24.67
C THR A 63 19.98 0.31 -23.76
N VAL A 64 18.92 0.96 -23.28
CA VAL A 64 17.88 0.33 -22.47
C VAL A 64 17.00 -0.56 -23.35
N THR A 65 16.90 -1.84 -23.00
CA THR A 65 16.13 -2.84 -23.75
C THR A 65 14.79 -3.17 -23.10
N ALA A 66 14.70 -3.07 -21.77
CA ALA A 66 13.46 -3.22 -21.04
C ALA A 66 13.48 -2.39 -19.76
N ALA A 67 12.37 -1.74 -19.41
CA ALA A 67 12.22 -1.01 -18.16
C ALA A 67 10.91 -1.40 -17.45
N PRO A 68 10.90 -1.43 -16.10
CA PRO A 68 9.69 -1.59 -15.34
C PRO A 68 8.71 -0.45 -15.64
N VAL A 69 7.47 -0.78 -16.01
CA VAL A 69 6.40 0.22 -16.21
C VAL A 69 5.98 0.85 -14.89
N VAL A 70 6.07 0.09 -13.80
CA VAL A 70 5.82 0.53 -12.44
C VAL A 70 7.07 0.24 -11.62
N GLU A 71 7.66 1.26 -11.02
CA GLU A 71 8.83 1.07 -10.16
C GLU A 71 8.49 0.12 -8.99
N PRO A 72 9.37 -0.84 -8.67
CA PRO A 72 9.17 -1.74 -7.52
C PRO A 72 8.97 -0.98 -6.21
N ASN A 73 9.66 0.15 -6.06
CA ASN A 73 9.58 1.01 -4.89
C ASN A 73 8.20 1.66 -4.75
N LEU A 74 7.53 2.00 -5.85
CA LEU A 74 6.22 2.64 -5.80
C LEU A 74 5.15 1.72 -5.19
N ARG A 75 5.15 0.43 -5.56
CA ARG A 75 4.25 -0.57 -4.94
C ARG A 75 4.51 -0.71 -3.44
N ALA A 76 5.79 -0.77 -3.06
CA ALA A 76 6.19 -0.87 -1.66
C ALA A 76 5.79 0.38 -0.86
N ILE A 77 5.93 1.58 -1.43
CA ILE A 77 5.53 2.84 -0.80
C ILE A 77 4.02 2.87 -0.56
N ILE A 78 3.20 2.55 -1.57
CA ILE A 78 1.74 2.57 -1.45
C ILE A 78 1.28 1.58 -0.37
N LEU A 79 1.85 0.37 -0.33
CA LEU A 79 1.57 -0.61 0.72
C LEU A 79 2.01 -0.13 2.10
N SER A 80 3.19 0.48 2.20
CA SER A 80 3.69 1.02 3.46
C SER A 80 2.76 2.10 4.01
N VAL A 81 2.29 3.02 3.15
CA VAL A 81 1.31 4.04 3.53
C VAL A 81 0.00 3.41 4.00
N ALA A 82 -0.51 2.40 3.28
CA ALA A 82 -1.73 1.69 3.66
C ALA A 82 -1.61 1.03 5.05
N LEU A 83 -0.47 0.39 5.33
CA LEU A 83 -0.20 -0.24 6.62
C LEU A 83 -0.06 0.78 7.75
N VAL A 84 0.58 1.91 7.50
CA VAL A 84 0.69 3.00 8.48
C VAL A 84 -0.70 3.54 8.83
N LEU A 85 -1.55 3.80 7.84
CA LEU A 85 -2.94 4.25 8.06
C LEU A 85 -3.77 3.21 8.81
N LEU A 86 -3.61 1.93 8.48
CA LEU A 86 -4.24 0.83 9.20
C LEU A 86 -3.79 0.78 10.66
N GLY A 87 -2.49 0.97 10.93
CA GLY A 87 -1.94 1.04 12.28
C GLY A 87 -2.56 2.17 13.09
N PHE A 88 -2.66 3.38 12.51
CA PHE A 88 -3.33 4.50 13.17
C PHE A 88 -4.81 4.22 13.45
N LEU A 89 -5.54 3.65 12.49
CA LEU A 89 -6.94 3.27 12.67
C LEU A 89 -7.10 2.23 13.79
N ALA A 90 -6.21 1.23 13.86
CA ALA A 90 -6.24 0.20 14.88
C ALA A 90 -6.01 0.78 16.28
N ILE A 91 -5.05 1.70 16.43
CA ILE A 91 -4.80 2.42 17.68
C ILE A 91 -6.03 3.26 18.07
N TYR A 92 -6.58 4.03 17.12
CA TYR A 92 -7.78 4.83 17.35
C TYR A 92 -8.96 3.97 17.82
N ARG A 93 -9.21 2.83 17.17
CA ARG A 93 -10.29 1.91 17.55
C ARG A 93 -10.09 1.35 18.96
N LEU A 94 -8.86 0.97 19.31
CA LEU A 94 -8.53 0.43 20.63
C LEU A 94 -8.80 1.46 21.76
N LEU A 95 -8.44 2.73 21.52
CA LEU A 95 -8.69 3.83 22.45
C LEU A 95 -10.19 4.15 22.55
N SER A 96 -10.89 4.18 21.42
CA SER A 96 -12.33 4.48 21.34
C SER A 96 -13.18 3.43 22.06
N VAL A 97 -12.83 2.15 21.91
CA VAL A 97 -13.52 1.03 22.57
C VAL A 97 -13.26 1.04 24.08
N SER A 98 -12.04 1.39 24.53
CA SER A 98 -11.71 1.44 25.96
C SER A 98 -12.35 2.62 26.73
N GLY A 99 -12.82 3.65 26.04
CA GLY A 99 -13.50 4.80 26.65
C GLY A 99 -14.96 4.54 27.08
N SER A 100 -15.57 3.45 26.60
CA SER A 100 -16.97 3.11 26.88
C SER A 100 -17.09 2.34 28.20
N LYS A 101 -16.88 3.00 29.34
CA LYS A 101 -17.24 2.40 30.64
C LYS A 101 -18.77 2.34 30.74
N PRO A 102 -19.37 1.18 31.11
CA PRO A 102 -20.80 1.09 31.32
C PRO A 102 -21.19 1.98 32.49
N VAL A 103 -22.11 2.91 32.24
CA VAL A 103 -22.82 3.63 33.31
C VAL A 103 -23.68 2.57 34.00
N VAL A 104 -23.21 2.06 35.14
CA VAL A 104 -24.00 1.22 36.03
C VAL A 104 -25.10 2.12 36.57
N SER A 105 -26.27 2.06 35.93
CA SER A 105 -27.51 2.61 36.47
C SER A 105 -27.79 1.87 37.77
N SER A 106 -27.46 2.51 38.90
CA SER A 106 -27.99 2.13 40.20
C SER A 106 -29.50 2.30 40.13
N GLN A 107 -30.21 1.23 39.76
CA GLN A 107 -31.62 1.13 40.08
C GLN A 107 -31.69 1.06 41.59
N THR A 108 -32.07 2.21 42.14
CA THR A 108 -32.45 2.47 43.51
C THR A 108 -33.44 1.41 43.96
N VAL A 109 -33.12 0.79 45.09
CA VAL A 109 -34.06 0.05 45.92
C VAL A 109 -35.13 1.02 46.40
N ASP A 110 -36.41 0.73 46.14
CA ASP A 110 -37.55 0.85 47.06
C ASP A 110 -38.84 0.34 46.40
#